data_AF-A0A5J4PP68-F1
#
_entry.id   AF-A0A5J4PP68-F1
#
_cell.length_a   1.000
_cell.length_b   1.000
_cell.length_c   1.000
_cell.angle_alpha   90.00
_cell.angle_beta   90.00
_cell.angle_gamma   90.00
#
_symmetry.space_group_name_H-M   'P 1'
#
loop_
_entity.id
_entity.type
_entity.pdbx_description
1 polymer ?
#
loop_
_entity_poly.entity_id
_entity_poly.type
_entity_poly.pdbx_seq_one_letter_code
_entity_poly.pdbx_strand_id
1 'polypeptide(L)'
;MIWKYSANSTQKYVVFTITTQLPITVTLSTLSITSWLTACTKLLQESIYQTFYNKGFKRKKIAGEYHSDNIPQTVTITGGRNSLIARLKLWVCELCGATGNLEMHHVRKLKDLKGKSDWEKRMIARRRKTLAVCSKCHDKIDFYRHTGLN
;
A
#
# COMPACT_ATOMS: atom_id res chain seq x y z
N MET A 1 17.88 -12.13 12.57
CA MET A 1 18.89 -12.31 11.50
C MET A 1 18.63 -13.64 10.80
N ILE A 2 19.07 -13.77 9.54
CA ILE A 2 19.15 -15.03 8.76
C ILE A 2 17.80 -15.73 8.50
N TRP A 3 17.33 -15.66 7.24
CA TRP A 3 16.50 -16.72 6.65
C TRP A 3 17.39 -17.91 6.29
N LYS A 4 16.85 -19.14 6.31
CA LYS A 4 17.36 -20.24 5.48
C LYS A 4 16.23 -20.82 4.65
N TYR A 5 16.31 -20.61 3.33
CA TYR A 5 15.51 -21.29 2.33
C TYR A 5 16.21 -22.60 1.97
N SER A 6 15.48 -23.71 1.82
CA SER A 6 16.03 -25.02 1.47
C SER A 6 15.23 -25.61 0.33
N ALA A 7 15.91 -25.93 -0.78
CA ALA A 7 15.27 -26.45 -1.99
C ALA A 7 15.67 -27.91 -2.22
N ASN A 8 14.70 -28.82 -2.11
CA ASN A 8 14.72 -30.15 -2.70
C ASN A 8 13.55 -30.20 -3.70
N SER A 9 13.71 -30.45 -4.99
CA SER A 9 14.58 -31.42 -5.70
C SER A 9 14.15 -32.87 -5.49
N THR A 10 13.69 -33.49 -6.59
CA THR A 10 13.33 -34.91 -6.73
C THR A 10 12.31 -35.49 -5.73
N GLN A 11 11.01 -35.34 -6.02
CA GLN A 11 10.05 -36.36 -5.60
C GLN A 11 10.16 -37.57 -6.53
N LYS A 12 10.52 -38.72 -5.96
CA LYS A 12 10.54 -40.03 -6.64
C LYS A 12 9.23 -40.74 -6.33
N TYR A 13 8.48 -41.17 -7.35
CA TYR A 13 7.17 -41.81 -7.16
C TYR A 13 7.23 -43.35 -7.26
N VAL A 14 6.61 -43.99 -6.27
CA VAL A 14 6.33 -45.44 -6.11
C VAL A 14 5.13 -45.53 -5.13
N VAL A 15 4.26 -46.54 -5.10
CA VAL A 15 4.05 -47.71 -5.99
C VAL A 15 2.66 -47.52 -6.68
N PHE A 16 1.65 -48.40 -6.80
CA PHE A 16 1.39 -49.83 -6.55
C PHE A 16 0.31 -50.30 -7.55
N THR A 17 0.35 -51.56 -8.00
CA THR A 17 -0.75 -52.23 -8.71
C THR A 17 -1.45 -53.24 -7.81
N ILE A 18 -2.78 -53.21 -7.73
CA ILE A 18 -3.60 -54.31 -7.16
C ILE A 18 -4.78 -54.58 -8.08
N THR A 19 -4.97 -55.84 -8.45
CA THR A 19 -6.08 -56.35 -9.26
C THR A 19 -7.14 -57.00 -8.38
N THR A 20 -8.42 -56.71 -8.62
CA THR A 20 -9.56 -57.48 -8.08
C THR A 20 -10.60 -57.73 -9.19
N GLN A 21 -11.41 -58.78 -9.02
CA GLN A 21 -12.27 -59.33 -10.07
C GLN A 21 -13.75 -58.92 -9.91
N LEU A 22 -14.50 -59.06 -11.00
CA LEU A 22 -15.95 -58.81 -11.15
C LEU A 22 -16.79 -59.97 -10.53
N PRO A 23 -18.15 -59.97 -10.58
CA PRO A 23 -19.14 -58.90 -10.79
C PRO A 23 -20.21 -58.86 -9.66
N ILE A 24 -21.30 -58.07 -9.81
CA ILE A 24 -22.73 -58.49 -9.67
C ILE A 24 -23.68 -57.27 -9.78
N THR A 25 -24.94 -57.49 -10.14
CA THR A 25 -26.01 -56.49 -10.37
C THR A 25 -26.93 -56.30 -9.16
N VAL A 26 -27.73 -55.20 -9.16
CA VAL A 26 -29.17 -55.07 -8.83
C VAL A 26 -29.51 -53.57 -8.66
N THR A 27 -30.79 -53.18 -8.68
CA THR A 27 -31.28 -51.85 -9.10
C THR A 27 -32.11 -51.09 -8.05
N LEU A 28 -32.48 -49.84 -8.40
CA LEU A 28 -33.59 -49.02 -7.86
C LEU A 28 -33.47 -48.40 -6.45
N SER A 29 -33.13 -47.09 -6.40
CA SER A 29 -33.85 -46.05 -5.58
C SER A 29 -33.15 -44.66 -5.54
N THR A 30 -32.44 -44.23 -6.58
CA THR A 30 -31.55 -43.03 -6.53
C THR A 30 -32.21 -41.66 -6.78
N LEU A 31 -33.51 -41.60 -7.13
CA LEU A 31 -34.15 -40.41 -7.75
C LEU A 31 -34.65 -39.31 -6.78
N SER A 32 -34.02 -39.14 -5.61
CA SER A 32 -34.37 -38.05 -4.67
C SER A 32 -33.16 -37.24 -4.19
N ILE A 33 -32.04 -37.90 -3.88
CA ILE A 33 -30.82 -37.26 -3.36
C ILE A 33 -30.04 -36.51 -4.46
N THR A 34 -30.15 -36.94 -5.72
CA THR A 34 -29.40 -36.38 -6.86
C THR A 34 -29.76 -34.93 -7.22
N SER A 35 -30.98 -34.48 -6.92
CA SER A 35 -31.44 -33.12 -7.27
C SER A 35 -30.62 -32.04 -6.56
N TRP A 36 -30.45 -32.17 -5.24
CA TRP A 36 -29.74 -31.18 -4.41
C TRP A 36 -28.23 -31.14 -4.71
N LEU A 37 -27.61 -32.29 -5.02
CA LEU A 37 -26.21 -32.35 -5.42
C LEU A 37 -25.95 -31.66 -6.77
N THR A 38 -26.90 -31.76 -7.71
CA THR A 38 -26.77 -31.15 -9.06
C THR A 38 -26.94 -29.63 -9.03
N ALA A 39 -27.66 -29.08 -8.04
CA ALA A 39 -27.69 -27.64 -7.81
C ALA A 39 -26.36 -27.13 -7.21
N CYS A 40 -25.76 -27.90 -6.28
CA CYS A 40 -24.54 -27.52 -5.57
C CYS A 40 -23.32 -27.37 -6.50
N THR A 41 -23.18 -28.24 -7.51
CA THR A 41 -22.07 -28.15 -8.48
C THR A 41 -22.15 -26.95 -9.42
N LYS A 42 -23.32 -26.31 -9.57
CA LYS A 42 -23.52 -25.16 -10.48
C LYS A 42 -23.21 -23.80 -9.85
N LEU A 43 -22.82 -23.76 -8.57
CA LEU A 43 -22.31 -22.57 -7.88
C LEU A 43 -20.77 -22.52 -7.82
N LEU A 44 -20.07 -23.52 -8.39
CA LEU A 44 -18.61 -23.56 -8.48
C LEU A 44 -18.10 -22.67 -9.64
N GLN A 45 -18.05 -21.38 -9.36
CA GLN A 45 -17.06 -20.42 -9.83
C GLN A 45 -16.65 -20.51 -11.31
N GLU A 46 -17.29 -19.68 -12.15
CA GLU A 46 -16.73 -19.28 -13.44
C GLU A 46 -15.37 -18.60 -13.22
N SER A 47 -14.28 -19.35 -13.42
CA SER A 47 -12.94 -18.84 -13.21
C SER A 47 -12.52 -17.93 -14.37
N ILE A 48 -12.44 -16.63 -14.11
CA ILE A 48 -11.99 -15.63 -15.08
C ILE A 48 -10.49 -15.84 -15.33
N TYR A 49 -10.15 -16.66 -16.33
CA TYR A 49 -8.77 -16.87 -16.76
C TYR A 49 -8.35 -15.75 -17.71
N GLN A 50 -7.39 -14.92 -17.28
CA GLN A 50 -6.74 -13.96 -18.18
C GLN A 50 -5.53 -14.64 -18.83
N THR A 51 -5.57 -14.84 -20.14
CA THR A 51 -4.44 -15.41 -20.88
C THR A 51 -3.26 -14.44 -20.90
N PHE A 52 -2.15 -14.83 -20.28
CA PHE A 52 -0.92 -14.05 -20.35
C PHE A 52 -0.42 -13.96 -21.80
N TYR A 53 0.02 -12.78 -22.21
CA TYR A 53 0.51 -12.53 -23.57
C TYR A 53 1.76 -13.38 -23.85
N ASN A 54 1.58 -14.43 -24.66
CA ASN A 54 2.58 -15.47 -24.94
C ASN A 54 3.33 -15.28 -26.26
N LYS A 55 3.17 -14.12 -26.92
CA LYS A 55 3.86 -13.78 -28.18
C LYS A 55 5.11 -12.94 -27.88
N GLY A 56 6.12 -13.02 -28.74
CA GLY A 56 7.31 -12.18 -28.61
C GLY A 56 7.04 -10.72 -29.00
N PHE A 57 7.43 -9.77 -28.14
CA PHE A 57 7.41 -8.35 -28.48
C PHE A 57 8.42 -8.06 -29.61
N LYS A 58 7.94 -7.52 -30.75
CA LYS A 58 8.82 -7.17 -31.88
C LYS A 58 9.71 -5.99 -31.51
N ARG A 59 11.04 -6.15 -31.59
CA ARG A 59 12.02 -5.06 -31.42
C ARG A 59 11.80 -3.99 -32.50
N LYS A 60 11.44 -2.77 -32.10
CA LYS A 60 11.49 -1.59 -33.00
C LYS A 60 12.96 -1.31 -33.35
N LYS A 61 13.26 -1.15 -34.64
CA LYS A 61 14.62 -0.80 -35.14
C LYS A 61 14.95 0.68 -34.98
N ILE A 62 13.93 1.53 -34.92
CA ILE A 62 14.02 2.98 -34.77
C ILE A 62 13.46 3.32 -33.39
N ALA A 63 14.16 4.16 -32.62
CA ALA A 63 13.58 4.79 -31.45
C ALA A 63 12.53 5.80 -31.92
N GLY A 64 11.26 5.56 -31.60
CA GLY A 64 10.23 6.60 -31.76
C GLY A 64 10.46 7.72 -30.74
N GLU A 65 9.81 8.87 -30.92
CA GLU A 65 9.86 9.97 -29.95
C GLU A 65 9.47 9.45 -28.57
N TYR A 66 10.44 9.53 -27.65
CA TYR A 66 10.32 8.93 -26.34
C TYR A 66 9.75 9.98 -25.39
N HIS A 67 8.41 10.04 -25.32
CA HIS A 67 7.70 10.71 -24.22
C HIS A 67 7.95 9.96 -22.91
N SER A 68 9.16 10.11 -22.37
CA SER A 68 9.48 9.76 -21.00
C SER A 68 8.74 10.71 -20.08
N ASP A 69 8.03 10.16 -19.09
CA ASP A 69 7.70 10.95 -17.91
C ASP A 69 9.00 11.47 -17.28
N ASN A 70 9.07 12.78 -17.03
CA ASN A 70 10.22 13.38 -16.38
C ASN A 70 10.37 12.81 -14.97
N ILE A 71 11.44 12.04 -14.73
CA ILE A 71 11.71 11.44 -13.42
C ILE A 71 11.74 12.56 -12.36
N PRO A 72 10.86 12.50 -11.33
CA PRO A 72 10.74 13.57 -10.36
C PRO A 72 12.03 13.71 -9.54
N GLN A 73 12.39 14.96 -9.19
CA GLN A 73 13.64 15.27 -8.48
C GLN A 73 13.57 14.88 -6.98
N THR A 74 13.54 13.58 -6.71
CA THR A 74 13.31 12.97 -5.38
C THR A 74 14.33 13.36 -4.32
N VAL A 75 15.55 13.79 -4.69
CA VAL A 75 16.61 14.18 -3.73
C VAL A 75 16.18 15.27 -2.75
N THR A 76 15.35 16.23 -3.19
CA THR A 76 14.82 17.31 -2.33
C THR A 76 13.71 16.84 -1.39
N ILE A 77 12.99 15.77 -1.77
CA ILE A 77 11.83 15.21 -1.07
C ILE A 77 12.27 14.17 -0.03
N THR A 78 13.17 13.27 -0.43
CA THR A 78 13.55 12.07 0.34
C THR A 78 14.87 12.24 1.09
N GLY A 79 15.88 12.89 0.49
CA GLY A 79 17.27 12.88 0.98
C GLY A 79 17.74 14.15 1.69
N GLY A 80 17.02 15.26 1.59
CA GLY A 80 17.46 16.55 2.16
C GLY A 80 17.50 16.57 3.70
N ARG A 81 18.43 17.35 4.29
CA ARG A 81 18.52 17.63 5.74
C ARG A 81 17.20 18.15 6.36
N ASN A 82 16.31 18.67 5.53
CA ASN A 82 15.00 19.23 5.89
C ASN A 82 13.83 18.22 5.79
N SER A 83 14.10 16.92 5.57
CA SER A 83 13.06 15.90 5.42
C SER A 83 12.18 15.75 6.67
N LEU A 84 10.97 15.22 6.50
CA LEU A 84 10.02 15.03 7.61
C LEU A 84 10.62 14.18 8.75
N ILE A 85 11.33 13.11 8.36
CA ILE A 85 12.00 12.18 9.27
C ILE A 85 13.16 12.85 10.00
N ALA A 86 13.95 13.70 9.32
CA ALA A 86 15.02 14.44 9.96
C ALA A 86 14.49 15.41 11.04
N ARG A 87 13.39 16.12 10.74
CA ARG A 87 12.73 17.05 11.69
C ARG A 87 12.23 16.34 12.95
N LEU A 88 11.58 15.20 12.80
CA LEU A 88 11.14 14.39 13.95
C LEU A 88 12.32 13.82 14.75
N LYS A 89 13.39 13.38 14.09
CA LYS A 89 14.62 12.89 14.74
C LYS A 89 15.37 13.96 15.54
N LEU A 90 15.13 15.25 15.31
CA LEU A 90 15.72 16.33 16.10
C LEU A 90 15.03 16.54 17.46
N TRP A 91 13.82 16.00 17.69
CA TRP A 91 13.05 16.12 18.95
C TRP A 91 12.73 17.56 19.43
N VAL A 92 13.07 18.59 18.66
CA VAL A 92 12.86 20.02 18.98
C VAL A 92 11.61 20.58 18.27
N CYS A 93 10.74 21.24 19.04
CA CYS A 93 9.53 21.90 18.54
C CYS A 93 9.87 23.14 17.68
N GLU A 94 9.35 23.21 16.45
CA GLU A 94 9.63 24.31 15.49
C GLU A 94 8.97 25.65 15.85
N LEU A 95 8.23 25.74 16.97
CA LEU A 95 7.67 26.98 17.51
C LEU A 95 8.44 27.48 18.72
N CYS A 96 8.38 26.74 19.83
CA CYS A 96 8.92 27.14 21.13
C CYS A 96 10.33 26.62 21.42
N GLY A 97 10.92 25.78 20.57
CA GLY A 97 12.26 25.21 20.77
C GLY A 97 12.36 24.14 21.85
N ALA A 98 11.26 23.81 22.55
CA ALA A 98 11.24 22.77 23.58
C ALA A 98 11.51 21.38 22.99
N THR A 99 12.30 20.58 23.71
CA THR A 99 12.60 19.18 23.39
C THR A 99 11.56 18.26 24.04
N GLY A 100 11.02 17.30 23.28
CA GLY A 100 10.01 16.35 23.78
C GLY A 100 9.23 15.69 22.64
N ASN A 101 8.17 14.93 22.97
CA ASN A 101 7.34 14.29 21.95
C ASN A 101 6.82 15.32 20.94
N LEU A 102 7.01 15.04 19.63
CA LEU A 102 6.59 15.89 18.54
C LEU A 102 5.46 15.25 17.73
N GLU A 103 4.41 16.04 17.54
CA GLU A 103 3.31 15.78 16.62
C GLU A 103 3.49 16.59 15.33
N MET A 104 2.89 16.13 14.24
CA MET A 104 3.05 16.73 12.92
C MET A 104 1.80 17.49 12.51
N HIS A 105 1.75 18.77 12.84
CA HIS A 105 0.64 19.63 12.45
C HIS A 105 0.58 19.80 10.92
N HIS A 106 -0.58 19.56 10.30
CA HIS A 106 -0.76 19.60 8.85
C HIS A 106 -1.85 20.58 8.40
N VAL A 107 -1.56 21.38 7.37
CA VAL A 107 -2.50 22.36 6.79
C VAL A 107 -2.82 22.02 5.33
N ARG A 108 -4.12 21.96 5.02
CA ARG A 108 -4.67 21.53 3.71
C ARG A 108 -4.13 22.36 2.53
N LYS A 109 -4.10 23.70 2.64
CA LYS A 109 -3.52 24.62 1.64
C LYS A 109 -2.80 25.78 2.31
N LEU A 110 -1.63 26.18 1.80
CA LEU A 110 -0.85 27.29 2.35
C LEU A 110 -1.51 28.67 2.13
N LYS A 111 -2.26 28.83 1.04
CA LYS A 111 -2.97 30.08 0.72
C LYS A 111 -4.17 30.38 1.61
N ASP A 112 -4.58 29.41 2.43
CA ASP A 112 -5.70 29.56 3.36
C ASP A 112 -5.22 30.19 4.70
N LEU A 113 -3.90 30.38 4.87
CA LEU A 113 -3.26 31.02 6.04
C LEU A 113 -3.07 32.52 5.81
N LYS A 114 -3.39 33.35 6.81
CA LYS A 114 -3.30 34.82 6.74
C LYS A 114 -1.94 35.37 7.18
N GLY A 115 -1.14 34.58 7.91
CA GLY A 115 0.19 35.00 8.38
C GLY A 115 0.18 35.93 9.60
N LYS A 116 -0.93 35.96 10.35
CA LYS A 116 -1.07 36.79 11.57
C LYS A 116 -0.35 36.15 12.76
N SER A 117 -0.54 34.84 12.92
CA SER A 117 0.08 34.05 13.99
C SER A 117 1.46 33.52 13.59
N ASP A 118 2.33 33.26 14.56
CA ASP A 118 3.72 32.91 14.28
C ASP A 118 3.91 31.52 13.66
N TRP A 119 2.95 30.62 13.86
CA TRP A 119 2.93 29.32 13.19
C TRP A 119 2.59 29.46 11.71
N GLU A 120 1.62 30.32 11.35
CA GLU A 120 1.34 30.66 9.95
C GLU A 120 2.56 31.30 9.28
N LYS A 121 3.17 32.30 9.91
CA LYS A 121 4.38 32.98 9.39
C LYS A 121 5.49 31.98 9.09
N ARG A 122 5.78 31.04 10.00
CA ARG A 122 6.79 30.00 9.80
C ARG A 122 6.40 29.01 8.68
N MET A 123 5.13 28.64 8.54
CA MET A 123 4.68 27.75 7.45
C MET A 123 4.71 28.43 6.06
N ILE A 124 4.31 29.70 5.98
CA ILE A 124 4.34 30.53 4.76
C ILE A 124 5.80 30.76 4.33
N ALA A 125 6.66 31.25 5.23
CA ALA A 125 8.07 31.54 4.94
C ALA A 125 8.84 30.28 4.51
N ARG A 126 8.59 29.13 5.15
CA ARG A 126 9.19 27.83 4.78
C ARG A 126 8.53 27.18 3.56
N ARG A 127 7.39 27.71 3.09
CA ARG A 127 6.50 27.13 2.05
C ARG A 127 6.16 25.64 2.29
N ARG A 128 5.89 25.26 3.55
CA ARG A 128 5.65 23.85 3.96
C ARG A 128 4.27 23.67 4.59
N LYS A 129 3.51 22.67 4.11
CA LYS A 129 2.22 22.26 4.68
C LYS A 129 2.30 21.52 6.03
N THR A 130 3.50 21.26 6.55
CA THR A 130 3.70 20.48 7.79
C THR A 130 4.66 21.16 8.76
N LEU A 131 4.31 21.18 10.04
CA LEU A 131 5.04 21.83 11.13
C LEU A 131 5.20 20.83 12.30
N ALA A 132 6.45 20.59 12.73
CA ALA A 132 6.72 19.70 13.86
C ALA A 132 6.60 20.47 15.18
N VAL A 133 5.67 20.06 16.05
CA VAL A 133 5.31 20.80 17.28
C VAL A 133 5.10 19.85 18.45
N CYS A 134 5.33 20.31 19.69
CA CYS A 134 4.88 19.57 20.86
C CYS A 134 3.37 19.76 21.08
N SER A 135 2.71 18.86 21.81
CA SER A 135 1.25 18.84 22.01
C SER A 135 0.70 20.19 22.49
N LYS A 136 1.34 20.81 23.50
CA LYS A 136 1.02 22.17 24.02
C LYS A 136 1.02 23.29 22.97
N CYS A 137 1.70 23.08 21.84
CA CYS A 137 1.66 23.97 20.68
C CYS A 137 0.63 23.51 19.64
N HIS A 138 0.38 22.21 19.48
CA HIS A 138 -0.71 21.68 18.66
C HIS A 138 -2.08 22.13 19.17
N ASP A 139 -2.35 21.96 20.47
CA ASP A 139 -3.59 22.37 21.16
C ASP A 139 -3.93 23.84 20.88
N LYS A 140 -2.92 24.71 20.94
CA LYS A 140 -3.06 26.15 20.66
C LYS A 140 -3.43 26.42 19.20
N ILE A 141 -2.76 25.76 18.25
CA ILE A 141 -3.05 25.93 16.82
C ILE A 141 -4.49 25.52 16.51
N ASP A 142 -4.96 24.42 17.11
CA ASP A 142 -6.32 23.92 16.87
C ASP A 142 -7.38 24.79 17.56
N PHE A 143 -7.11 25.28 18.78
CA PHE A 143 -7.95 26.29 19.45
C PHE A 143 -8.13 27.56 18.59
N TYR A 144 -7.06 28.12 18.03
CA TYR A 144 -7.16 29.29 17.14
C TYR A 144 -7.91 28.98 15.83
N ARG A 145 -7.90 27.73 15.35
CA ARG A 145 -8.68 27.32 14.17
C ARG A 145 -10.18 27.25 14.46
N HIS A 146 -10.58 26.70 15.61
CA HIS A 146 -11.99 26.53 15.96
C HIS A 146 -12.66 27.82 16.44
N THR A 147 -11.93 28.71 17.12
CA THR A 147 -12.50 29.97 17.67
C THR A 147 -12.67 31.09 16.65
N GLY A 148 -12.20 30.92 15.40
CA GLY A 148 -12.28 31.95 14.35
C GLY A 148 -11.36 33.16 14.55
N LEU A 149 -10.57 33.19 15.64
CA LEU A 149 -9.61 34.25 16.00
C LEU A 149 -8.36 34.23 15.10
N ASN A 150 -8.55 34.51 13.81
CA ASN A 150 -7.49 34.72 12.81
C ASN A 150 -7.65 36.07 12.12
#